data_AF-A0A1F5AT82-F1
#
_entry.id   AF-A0A1F5AT82-F1
#
_cell.length_a   1.000
_cell.length_b   1.000
_cell.length_c   1.000
_cell.angle_alpha   90.00
_cell.angle_beta   90.00
_cell.angle_gamma   90.00
#
_symmetry.space_group_name_H-M   'P 1'
#
loop_
_entity.id
_entity.type
_entity.pdbx_description
1 polymer ?
#
loop_
_entity_poly.entity_id
_entity_poly.type
_entity_poly.pdbx_seq_one_letter_code
_entity_poly.pdbx_strand_id
1 'polypeptide(L)'
;MKSKPILIALAVFVIAAGSLAAVEPVSEVLVVTALEPAAAHDFLPLPGAGPVELLFEEPIPAPAPHLSIPRTIPIFKPAANSGKTLFDANLVLMVGLNIADYISTREALKYPGLTETNPLMKPFVKSPAAFAAIKLGTTALSYWSMKAIFKRNKTVAWIMTTASNALLSYVVANNMRLIQGARAR
;
A
#
# COMPACT_ATOMS: atom_id res chain seq x y z
N MET A 1 23.00 -20.91 19.16
CA MET A 1 23.00 -19.42 19.22
C MET A 1 22.24 -18.75 18.04
N LYS A 2 21.07 -19.24 17.60
CA LYS A 2 20.36 -18.74 16.40
C LYS A 2 19.30 -17.64 16.66
N SER A 3 18.96 -17.35 17.92
CA SER A 3 17.86 -16.45 18.30
C SER A 3 18.23 -14.96 18.41
N LYS A 4 19.52 -14.63 18.59
CA LYS A 4 20.01 -13.25 18.77
C LYS A 4 19.61 -12.27 17.65
N PRO A 5 19.65 -12.61 16.34
CA PRO A 5 19.29 -11.66 15.29
C PRO A 5 17.78 -11.40 15.20
N ILE A 6 16.94 -12.35 15.62
CA ILE A 6 15.48 -12.19 15.62
C ILE A 6 15.08 -11.17 16.69
N LEU A 7 15.68 -11.27 17.89
CA LEU A 7 15.43 -10.33 18.98
C LEU A 7 15.82 -8.88 18.63
N ILE A 8 16.93 -8.69 17.91
CA ILE A 8 17.36 -7.35 17.47
C ILE A 8 16.38 -6.77 16.44
N ALA A 9 15.94 -7.57 15.47
CA ALA A 9 14.97 -7.13 14.47
C ALA A 9 13.61 -6.78 15.10
N LEU A 10 13.18 -7.57 16.09
CA LEU A 10 11.94 -7.35 16.82
C LEU A 10 12.03 -6.09 17.70
N ALA A 11 13.18 -5.83 18.32
CA ALA A 11 13.43 -4.60 19.07
C ALA A 11 13.37 -3.34 18.18
N VAL A 12 13.94 -3.38 16.97
CA VAL A 12 13.82 -2.26 16.00
C VAL A 12 12.36 -2.06 15.57
N PHE A 13 11.60 -3.14 15.40
CA PHE A 13 10.17 -3.08 15.07
C PHE A 13 9.33 -2.45 16.20
N VAL A 14 9.63 -2.79 17.45
CA VAL A 14 8.95 -2.23 18.63
C VAL A 14 9.23 -0.73 18.76
N ILE A 15 10.44 -0.25 18.43
CA ILE A 15 10.76 1.18 18.44
C ILE A 15 9.97 1.93 17.35
N ALA A 16 9.75 1.33 16.19
CA ALA A 16 8.89 1.90 15.15
C ALA A 16 7.41 1.89 15.57
N ALA A 17 6.93 0.79 16.16
CA ALA A 17 5.56 0.62 16.64
C ALA A 17 5.23 1.48 17.87
N GLY A 18 6.22 1.95 18.64
CA GLY A 18 6.02 2.90 19.72
C GLY A 18 5.38 4.22 19.26
N SER A 19 5.49 4.56 17.97
CA SER A 19 4.80 5.71 17.37
C SER A 19 3.29 5.48 17.18
N LEU A 20 2.82 4.23 17.16
CA LEU A 20 1.39 3.89 17.08
C LEU A 20 0.67 3.92 18.43
N ALA A 21 1.38 3.76 19.56
CA ALA A 21 0.76 3.69 20.88
C ALA A 21 0.09 5.01 21.32
N ALA A 22 0.22 6.08 20.54
CA ALA A 22 -0.44 7.35 20.77
C ALA A 22 -1.51 7.69 19.72
N VAL A 23 -1.84 6.75 18.83
CA VAL A 23 -3.03 6.83 17.99
C VAL A 23 -4.20 6.45 18.88
N GLU A 24 -4.94 7.45 19.38
CA GLU A 24 -6.27 7.17 19.89
C GLU A 24 -7.06 6.45 18.79
N PRO A 25 -7.87 5.44 19.11
CA PRO A 25 -8.78 4.84 18.16
C PRO A 25 -9.77 5.93 17.73
N VAL A 26 -9.42 6.65 16.67
CA VAL A 26 -10.36 7.50 15.95
C VAL A 26 -11.32 6.51 15.33
N SER A 27 -12.48 6.34 15.96
CA SER A 27 -13.62 5.69 15.36
C SER A 27 -13.83 6.34 14.01
N GLU A 28 -13.41 5.66 12.94
CA GLU A 28 -13.81 6.01 11.60
C GLU A 28 -15.33 6.02 11.64
N VAL A 29 -15.91 7.21 11.60
CA VAL A 29 -17.32 7.37 11.28
C VAL A 29 -17.41 6.79 9.89
N LEU A 30 -17.87 5.54 9.84
CA LEU A 30 -18.14 4.84 8.61
C LEU A 30 -19.21 5.67 7.93
N VAL A 31 -18.79 6.55 7.03
CA VAL A 31 -19.71 7.28 6.17
C VAL A 31 -20.30 6.19 5.31
N VAL A 32 -21.46 5.69 5.74
CA VAL A 32 -22.31 4.78 4.98
C VAL A 32 -22.61 5.53 3.70
N THR A 33 -21.77 5.30 2.69
CA THR A 33 -22.04 5.72 1.34
C THR A 33 -23.20 4.84 0.96
N ALA A 34 -24.42 5.39 1.03
CA ALA A 34 -25.56 4.73 0.44
C ALA A 34 -25.16 4.42 -1.00
N LEU A 35 -24.99 3.14 -1.33
CA LEU A 35 -24.93 2.70 -2.71
C LEU A 35 -26.20 3.29 -3.32
N GLU A 36 -26.06 4.31 -4.18
CA GLU A 36 -27.20 4.78 -4.93
C GLU A 36 -27.77 3.54 -5.64
N PRO A 37 -29.05 3.20 -5.40
CA PRO A 37 -29.67 2.10 -6.12
C PRO A 37 -29.47 2.40 -7.60
N ALA A 38 -28.83 1.48 -8.32
CA ALA A 38 -28.65 1.58 -9.75
C ALA A 38 -30.02 1.93 -10.34
N ALA A 39 -30.14 3.13 -10.92
CA ALA A 39 -31.39 3.59 -11.50
C ALA A 39 -31.85 2.48 -12.45
N ALA A 40 -33.03 1.93 -12.19
CA ALA A 40 -33.63 0.96 -13.06
C ALA A 40 -33.73 1.62 -14.44
N HIS A 41 -32.85 1.22 -15.37
CA HIS A 41 -33.01 1.61 -16.75
C HIS A 41 -34.30 0.94 -17.21
N ASP A 42 -35.31 1.77 -17.48
CA ASP A 42 -36.54 1.34 -18.11
C ASP A 42 -36.16 0.54 -19.35
N PHE A 43 -36.38 -0.77 -19.28
CA PHE A 43 -36.23 -1.65 -20.43
C PHE A 43 -37.22 -1.14 -21.47
N LEU A 44 -36.69 -0.55 -22.55
CA LEU A 44 -37.48 -0.19 -23.72
C LEU A 44 -38.33 -1.42 -24.11
N PRO A 45 -39.66 -1.29 -24.20
CA PRO A 45 -40.51 -2.39 -24.61
C PRO A 45 -40.04 -2.89 -25.97
N LEU A 46 -39.80 -4.20 -26.06
CA LEU A 46 -39.43 -4.84 -27.31
C LEU A 46 -40.48 -4.46 -28.39
N PRO A 47 -40.05 -3.98 -29.56
CA PRO A 47 -40.96 -3.64 -30.64
C PRO A 47 -41.84 -4.85 -30.95
N GLY A 48 -43.15 -4.63 -30.96
CA GLY A 48 -44.14 -5.69 -31.21
C GLY A 48 -43.86 -6.40 -32.52
N ALA A 49 -44.04 -7.73 -32.52
CA ALA A 49 -43.82 -8.58 -33.68
C ALA A 49 -44.69 -8.10 -34.85
N GLY A 50 -44.07 -7.35 -35.77
CA GLY A 50 -44.68 -7.04 -37.06
C GLY A 50 -44.80 -8.30 -37.92
N PRO A 51 -45.72 -8.32 -38.89
CA PRO A 51 -45.82 -9.42 -39.85
C PRO A 51 -44.50 -9.54 -40.61
N VAL A 52 -43.84 -10.67 -40.42
CA VAL A 52 -42.60 -11.03 -41.12
C VAL A 52 -43.00 -11.38 -42.55
N GLU A 53 -42.84 -10.43 -43.48
CA GLU A 53 -42.84 -10.75 -44.91
C GLU A 53 -41.61 -11.62 -45.18
N LEU A 54 -41.86 -12.91 -45.40
CA LEU A 54 -40.87 -13.90 -45.81
C LEU A 54 -40.52 -13.68 -47.29
N LEU A 55 -39.74 -12.63 -47.55
CA LEU A 55 -39.08 -12.39 -48.83
C LEU A 55 -37.56 -12.37 -48.61
N PHE A 56 -37.02 -13.52 -48.25
CA PHE A 56 -35.58 -13.74 -48.28
C PHE A 56 -35.29 -15.07 -48.97
N GLU A 57 -34.98 -14.98 -50.26
CA GLU A 57 -34.13 -15.96 -50.93
C GLU A 57 -32.74 -15.79 -50.32
N GLU A 58 -32.46 -16.58 -49.29
CA GLU A 58 -31.27 -16.48 -48.46
C GLU A 58 -30.05 -17.00 -49.24
N PRO A 59 -29.11 -16.14 -49.65
CA PRO A 59 -27.88 -16.60 -50.28
C PRO A 59 -27.09 -17.41 -49.25
N ILE A 60 -26.74 -18.64 -49.62
CA ILE A 60 -25.99 -19.60 -48.78
C ILE A 60 -24.83 -18.86 -48.10
N PRO A 61 -24.88 -18.66 -46.77
CA PRO A 61 -23.85 -17.89 -46.08
C PRO A 61 -22.53 -18.65 -46.19
N ALA A 62 -21.49 -17.95 -46.64
CA ALA A 62 -20.14 -18.49 -46.68
C ALA A 62 -19.77 -19.05 -45.29
N PRO A 63 -19.09 -20.21 -45.20
CA PRO A 63 -18.81 -20.87 -43.94
C PRO A 63 -18.13 -19.89 -42.98
N ALA A 64 -18.76 -19.65 -41.84
CA ALA A 64 -18.26 -18.72 -40.84
C ALA A 64 -16.84 -19.14 -40.42
N PRO A 65 -15.87 -18.21 -40.39
CA PRO A 65 -14.51 -18.52 -39.99
C PRO A 65 -14.53 -19.11 -38.58
N HIS A 66 -14.10 -20.36 -38.46
CA HIS A 66 -13.99 -21.04 -37.17
C HIS A 66 -12.91 -20.33 -36.33
N LEU A 67 -13.37 -19.52 -35.37
CA LEU A 67 -12.53 -18.92 -34.35
C LEU A 67 -11.95 -20.05 -33.48
N SER A 68 -10.79 -20.55 -33.88
CA SER A 68 -10.01 -21.51 -33.10
C SER A 68 -9.38 -20.76 -31.94
N ILE A 69 -10.11 -20.65 -30.83
CA ILE A 69 -9.57 -20.11 -29.58
C ILE A 69 -8.47 -21.08 -29.14
N PRO A 70 -7.20 -20.66 -29.06
CA PRO A 70 -6.14 -21.53 -28.58
C PRO A 70 -6.47 -21.93 -27.15
N ARG A 71 -6.70 -23.24 -26.95
CA ARG A 71 -7.11 -23.83 -25.65
C ARG A 71 -6.00 -23.77 -24.59
N THR A 72 -4.82 -23.29 -24.96
CA THR A 72 -3.65 -23.20 -24.10
C THR A 72 -3.47 -21.76 -23.64
N ILE A 73 -3.97 -21.47 -22.44
CA ILE A 73 -3.66 -20.21 -21.75
C ILE A 73 -2.15 -20.26 -21.43
N PRO A 74 -1.36 -19.26 -21.83
CA PRO A 74 0.07 -19.23 -21.50
C PRO A 74 0.24 -19.23 -19.98
N ILE A 75 0.85 -20.29 -19.45
CA ILE A 75 1.16 -20.37 -18.01
C ILE A 75 2.32 -19.41 -17.75
N PHE A 76 2.04 -18.32 -17.03
CA PHE A 76 3.07 -17.39 -16.58
C PHE A 76 4.03 -18.12 -15.65
N LYS A 77 5.26 -18.36 -16.13
CA LYS A 77 6.37 -18.84 -15.30
C LYS A 77 7.19 -17.63 -14.86
N PRO A 78 7.08 -17.18 -13.61
CA PRO A 78 7.91 -16.09 -13.14
C PRO A 78 9.39 -16.48 -13.26
N ALA A 79 10.22 -15.55 -13.72
CA ALA A 79 11.65 -15.78 -13.84
C ALA A 79 12.25 -16.23 -12.50
N ALA A 80 13.30 -17.07 -12.53
CA ALA A 80 13.91 -17.66 -11.34
C ALA A 80 14.36 -16.61 -10.28
N ASN A 81 14.57 -15.35 -10.69
CA ASN A 81 15.02 -14.25 -9.83
C ASN A 81 13.93 -13.23 -9.48
N SER A 82 12.68 -13.45 -9.90
CA SER A 82 11.54 -12.56 -9.64
C SER A 82 11.31 -12.27 -8.15
N GLY A 83 11.43 -13.28 -7.29
CA GLY A 83 11.25 -13.10 -5.85
C GLY A 83 12.28 -12.17 -5.20
N LYS A 84 13.51 -12.10 -5.73
CA LYS A 84 14.55 -11.20 -5.21
C LYS A 84 14.29 -9.76 -5.67
N THR A 85 13.96 -9.57 -6.94
CA THR A 85 13.71 -8.23 -7.50
C THR A 85 12.47 -7.60 -6.87
N LEU A 86 11.40 -8.36 -6.68
CA LEU A 86 10.20 -7.90 -5.97
C LEU A 86 10.51 -7.53 -4.51
N PHE A 87 11.34 -8.32 -3.83
CA PHE A 87 11.74 -8.01 -2.46
C PHE A 87 12.63 -6.75 -2.40
N ASP A 88 13.59 -6.61 -3.31
CA ASP A 88 14.43 -5.42 -3.41
C ASP A 88 13.56 -4.17 -3.68
N ALA A 89 12.54 -4.26 -4.55
CA ALA A 89 11.57 -3.19 -4.77
C ALA A 89 10.78 -2.87 -3.49
N ASN A 90 10.35 -3.89 -2.73
CA ASN A 90 9.66 -3.71 -1.45
C ASN A 90 10.55 -3.00 -0.40
N LEU A 91 11.87 -3.25 -0.42
CA LEU A 91 12.83 -2.53 0.41
C LEU A 91 13.05 -1.09 -0.04
N VAL A 92 13.08 -0.82 -1.35
CA VAL A 92 13.16 0.55 -1.87
C VAL A 92 11.92 1.34 -1.46
N LEU A 93 10.73 0.72 -1.53
CA LEU A 93 9.49 1.30 -1.03
C LEU A 93 9.59 1.64 0.46
N MET A 94 10.12 0.72 1.28
CA MET A 94 10.33 0.95 2.71
C MET A 94 11.22 2.17 2.98
N VAL A 95 12.31 2.33 2.21
CA VAL A 95 13.20 3.50 2.32
C VAL A 95 12.45 4.78 1.92
N GLY A 96 11.71 4.74 0.80
CA GLY A 96 10.89 5.88 0.36
C GLY A 96 9.86 6.30 1.40
N LEU A 97 9.18 5.34 2.04
CA LEU A 97 8.22 5.60 3.10
C LEU A 97 8.86 6.21 4.35
N ASN A 98 10.07 5.79 4.74
CA ASN A 98 10.79 6.42 5.85
C ASN A 98 11.19 7.87 5.54
N ILE A 99 11.56 8.17 4.28
CA ILE A 99 11.86 9.53 3.84
C ILE A 99 10.58 10.38 3.87
N ALA A 100 9.48 9.85 3.32
CA ALA A 100 8.18 10.51 3.35
C ALA A 100 7.71 10.79 4.77
N ASP A 101 7.90 9.82 5.68
CA ASP A 101 7.63 9.98 7.10
C ASP A 101 8.44 11.13 7.71
N TYR A 102 9.77 11.16 7.51
CA TYR A 102 10.62 12.27 7.95
C TYR A 102 10.14 13.64 7.43
N ILE A 103 9.84 13.74 6.13
CA ILE A 103 9.35 14.99 5.51
C ILE A 103 8.00 15.38 6.12
N SER A 104 7.08 14.43 6.26
CA SER A 104 5.74 14.66 6.81
C SER A 104 5.79 15.14 8.26
N THR A 105 6.62 14.53 9.10
CA THR A 105 6.80 14.96 10.49
C THR A 105 7.40 16.36 10.54
N ARG A 106 8.42 16.63 9.72
CA ARG A 106 9.05 17.95 9.68
C ARG A 106 8.11 19.05 9.22
N GLU A 107 7.23 18.76 8.29
CA GLU A 107 6.23 19.71 7.82
C GLU A 107 5.15 19.93 8.87
N ALA A 108 4.67 18.88 9.53
CA ALA A 108 3.69 18.96 10.60
C ALA A 108 4.18 19.85 11.77
N LEU A 109 5.44 19.72 12.17
CA LEU A 109 6.04 20.49 13.27
C LEU A 109 6.19 22.00 12.98
N LYS A 110 5.93 22.46 11.75
CA LYS A 110 5.90 23.90 11.44
C LYS A 110 4.60 24.58 11.86
N TYR A 111 3.52 23.82 12.04
CA TYR A 111 2.21 24.37 12.37
C TYR A 111 2.03 24.48 13.89
N PRO A 112 1.58 25.63 14.42
CA PRO A 112 1.34 25.79 15.85
C PRO A 112 0.23 24.83 16.33
N GLY A 113 0.48 24.13 17.44
CA GLY A 113 -0.45 23.17 18.02
C GLY A 113 -0.22 21.72 17.61
N LEU A 114 0.60 21.44 16.58
CA LEU A 114 1.07 20.08 16.29
C LEU A 114 2.40 19.82 17.01
N THR A 115 2.47 18.74 17.78
CA THR A 115 3.67 18.34 18.52
C THR A 115 3.99 16.88 18.27
N GLU A 116 5.29 16.54 18.33
CA GLU A 116 5.74 15.17 18.18
C GLU A 116 5.16 14.30 19.29
N THR A 117 4.31 13.35 18.91
CA THR A 117 3.61 12.49 19.87
C THR A 117 4.55 11.41 20.41
N ASN A 118 5.57 11.00 19.64
CA ASN A 118 6.52 9.99 20.07
C ASN A 118 7.49 10.56 21.13
N PRO A 119 7.41 10.10 22.41
CA PRO A 119 8.24 10.62 23.48
C PRO A 119 9.74 10.36 23.27
N LEU A 120 10.11 9.32 22.52
CA LEU A 120 11.50 9.01 22.20
C LEU A 120 12.09 9.98 21.17
N MET A 121 11.26 10.57 20.31
CA MET A 121 11.71 11.50 19.27
C MET A 121 11.71 12.97 19.73
N LYS A 122 10.94 13.32 20.78
CA LYS A 122 10.86 14.67 21.37
C LYS A 122 12.21 15.38 21.63
N PRO A 123 13.27 14.74 22.15
CA PRO A 123 14.54 15.44 22.36
C PRO A 123 15.26 15.78 21.05
N PHE A 124 15.02 15.01 19.98
CA PHE A 124 15.76 15.14 18.73
C PHE A 124 15.08 16.07 17.72
N VAL A 125 13.76 16.29 17.82
CA VAL A 125 13.03 17.16 16.88
C VAL A 125 13.49 18.63 16.91
N LYS A 126 14.14 19.07 17.99
CA LYS A 126 14.71 20.43 18.08
C LYS A 126 15.93 20.65 17.17
N SER A 127 16.61 19.57 16.77
CA SER A 127 17.76 19.62 15.87
C SER A 127 17.46 18.84 14.59
N PRO A 128 17.21 19.54 13.46
CA PRO A 128 16.91 18.89 12.18
C PRO A 128 17.97 17.88 11.74
N ALA A 129 19.24 18.15 12.07
CA ALA A 129 20.36 17.26 11.78
C ALA A 129 20.35 16.01 12.66
N ALA A 130 20.09 16.14 13.97
CA ALA A 130 20.00 14.97 14.85
C ALA A 130 18.79 14.08 14.50
N PHE A 131 17.65 14.70 14.19
CA PHE A 131 16.45 14.00 13.74
C PHE A 131 16.70 13.24 12.42
N ALA A 132 17.36 13.89 11.44
CA ALA A 132 17.74 13.25 10.19
C ALA A 132 18.73 12.09 10.42
N ALA A 133 19.76 12.29 11.24
CA ALA A 133 20.76 11.27 11.54
C ALA A 133 20.13 10.01 12.16
N ILE A 134 19.19 10.18 13.09
CA ILE A 134 18.48 9.05 13.71
C ILE A 134 17.60 8.34 12.68
N LYS A 135 16.78 9.06 11.92
CA LYS A 135 15.90 8.46 10.90
C LYS A 135 16.69 7.75 9.80
N LEU A 136 17.78 8.34 9.32
CA LEU A 136 18.66 7.71 8.33
C LEU A 136 19.38 6.49 8.91
N GLY A 137 19.88 6.61 10.15
CA GLY A 137 20.54 5.50 10.85
C GLY A 137 19.61 4.31 11.08
N THR A 138 18.39 4.56 11.56
CA THR A 138 17.38 3.51 11.75
C THR A 138 16.92 2.92 10.43
N THR A 139 16.76 3.73 9.37
CA THR A 139 16.41 3.25 8.02
C THR A 139 17.48 2.33 7.46
N ALA A 140 18.76 2.72 7.55
CA ALA A 140 19.88 1.90 7.09
C ALA A 140 19.99 0.59 7.87
N LEU A 141 19.83 0.66 9.20
CA LEU A 141 19.82 -0.52 10.07
C LEU A 141 18.68 -1.47 9.72
N SER A 142 17.46 -0.95 9.51
CA SER A 142 16.30 -1.72 9.09
C SER A 142 16.52 -2.38 7.73
N TYR A 143 17.05 -1.63 6.76
CA TYR A 143 17.36 -2.14 5.43
C TYR A 143 18.36 -3.32 5.48
N TRP A 144 19.47 -3.16 6.21
CA TRP A 144 20.45 -4.25 6.38
C TRP A 144 19.89 -5.43 7.16
N SER A 145 19.13 -5.17 8.22
CA SER A 145 18.51 -6.23 9.04
C SER A 145 17.54 -7.05 8.20
N MET A 146 16.69 -6.39 7.41
CA MET A 146 15.71 -7.06 6.55
C MET A 146 16.38 -7.87 5.44
N LYS A 147 17.47 -7.35 4.85
CA LYS A 147 18.29 -8.10 3.89
C LYS A 147 18.96 -9.33 4.52
N ALA A 148 19.42 -9.21 5.77
CA ALA A 148 19.98 -10.32 6.51
C ALA A 148 18.91 -11.39 6.86
N ILE A 149 17.69 -10.96 7.20
CA ILE A 149 16.55 -11.87 7.44
C ILE A 149 16.15 -12.56 6.14
N PHE A 150 16.07 -11.84 5.01
CA PHE A 150 15.71 -12.43 3.71
C PHE A 150 16.66 -13.55 3.28
N LYS A 151 17.96 -13.39 3.54
CA LYS A 151 18.95 -14.46 3.30
C LYS A 151 18.71 -15.71 4.14
N ARG A 152 18.10 -15.58 5.32
CA ARG A 152 17.84 -16.71 6.24
C ARG A 152 16.44 -17.30 6.07
N ASN A 153 15.42 -16.47 5.94
CA ASN A 153 14.03 -16.85 5.77
C ASN A 153 13.27 -15.80 4.95
N LYS A 154 13.01 -16.14 3.68
CA LYS A 154 12.33 -15.24 2.73
C LYS A 154 10.90 -14.91 3.16
N THR A 155 10.17 -15.89 3.67
CA THR A 155 8.76 -15.72 4.08
C THR A 155 8.63 -14.73 5.22
N VAL A 156 9.46 -14.87 6.26
CA VAL A 156 9.47 -13.94 7.40
C VAL A 156 9.87 -12.54 6.96
N ALA A 157 10.89 -12.41 6.10
CA ALA A 157 11.29 -11.11 5.56
C ALA A 157 10.15 -10.44 4.78
N TRP A 158 9.43 -11.19 3.95
CA TRP A 158 8.27 -10.67 3.22
C TRP A 158 7.18 -10.17 4.16
N ILE A 159 6.75 -10.98 5.12
CA ILE A 159 5.72 -10.61 6.10
C ILE A 159 6.14 -9.34 6.86
N MET A 160 7.38 -9.31 7.38
CA MET A 160 7.88 -8.18 8.17
C MET A 160 8.02 -6.91 7.33
N THR A 161 8.51 -7.00 6.09
CA THR A 161 8.66 -5.82 5.22
C THR A 161 7.30 -5.28 4.81
N THR A 162 6.36 -6.14 4.42
CA THR A 162 5.00 -5.73 4.07
C THR A 162 4.28 -5.08 5.26
N ALA A 163 4.37 -5.69 6.44
CA ALA A 163 3.81 -5.10 7.67
C ALA A 163 4.44 -3.73 7.99
N SER A 164 5.76 -3.61 7.85
CA SER A 164 6.47 -2.33 8.04
C SER A 164 5.97 -1.26 7.07
N ASN A 165 5.81 -1.61 5.79
CA ASN A 165 5.37 -0.68 4.75
C ASN A 165 3.93 -0.23 4.97
N ALA A 166 3.04 -1.13 5.41
CA ALA A 166 1.67 -0.77 5.77
C ALA A 166 1.64 0.23 6.95
N LEU A 167 2.40 -0.06 8.01
CA LEU A 167 2.50 0.82 9.18
C LEU A 167 3.07 2.19 8.83
N LEU A 168 4.17 2.24 8.08
CA LEU A 168 4.78 3.51 7.65
C LEU A 168 3.83 4.32 6.76
N SER A 169 3.12 3.65 5.84
CA SER A 169 2.14 4.31 4.97
C SER A 169 1.01 4.95 5.78
N TYR A 170 0.52 4.25 6.81
CA TYR A 170 -0.48 4.78 7.73
C TYR A 170 0.01 6.03 8.47
N VAL A 171 1.23 5.99 9.02
CA VAL A 171 1.81 7.14 9.73
C VAL A 171 1.94 8.35 8.80
N VAL A 172 2.46 8.14 7.57
CA VAL A 172 2.58 9.21 6.57
C VAL A 172 1.21 9.80 6.23
N ALA A 173 0.21 8.95 5.97
CA ALA A 173 -1.15 9.40 5.66
C ALA A 173 -1.77 10.20 6.82
N ASN A 174 -1.59 9.74 8.06
CA ASN A 174 -2.08 10.45 9.24
C ASN A 174 -1.39 11.82 9.41
N ASN A 175 -0.07 11.90 9.22
CA ASN A 175 0.66 13.17 9.29
C ASN A 175 0.17 14.16 8.20
N MET A 176 -0.05 13.68 6.98
CA MET A 176 -0.60 14.49 5.90
C MET A 176 -2.01 15.00 6.21
N ARG A 177 -2.86 14.17 6.80
CA ARG A 177 -4.21 14.56 7.25
C ARG A 177 -4.15 15.66 8.32
N LEU A 178 -3.24 15.54 9.31
CA LEU A 178 -3.06 16.56 10.34
C LEU A 178 -2.57 17.89 9.76
N ILE A 179 -1.62 17.85 8.81
CA ILE A 179 -1.14 19.04 8.11
C ILE A 179 -2.27 19.73 7.34
N GLN A 180 -3.08 18.98 6.60
CA GLN A 180 -4.22 19.53 5.86
C GLN A 180 -5.23 20.19 6.80
N GLY A 181 -5.55 19.53 7.92
CA GLY A 181 -6.43 20.09 8.95
C GLY A 181 -5.87 21.36 9.60
N ALA A 182 -4.55 21.46 9.77
CA ALA A 182 -3.91 22.66 10.30
C ALA A 182 -3.86 23.80 9.28
N ARG A 183 -3.69 23.51 7.98
CA ARG A 183 -3.66 24.50 6.89
C ARG A 183 -5.05 25.11 6.61
N ALA A 184 -6.12 24.37 6.88
CA ALA A 184 -7.50 24.83 6.66
C ALA A 184 -8.04 25.77 7.76
N ARG A 185 -7.29 25.94 8.86
CA ARG A 185 -7.62 26.86 9.97
C ARG A 185 -6.89 28.18 9.78
#